data_AF-A0A292Q540-F1
#
_entry.id   AF-A0A292Q540-F1
#
_cell.length_a   1.000
_cell.length_b   1.000
_cell.length_c   1.000
_cell.angle_alpha   90.00
_cell.angle_beta   90.00
_cell.angle_gamma   90.00
#
_symmetry.space_group_name_H-M   'P 1'
#
loop_
_entity.id
_entity.type
_entity.pdbx_description
1 polymer ?
#
loop_
_entity_poly.entity_id
_entity_poly.type
_entity_poly.pdbx_seq_one_letter_code
_entity_poly.pdbx_strand_id
1 'polypeptide(L)'
;TLPRIILPPIKRDSHIILDLCTATGSIERWVVPQSFGKLEYREARKSGRGDLWALGVKAGTNRNIKIGGDRRNTMSKFVTIKDPHRDGVRV
;
A
#
# COMPACT_ATOMS: atom_id res chain seq x y z
N THR A 1 -4.30 9.96 6.60
CA THR A 1 -5.35 9.07 6.05
C THR A 1 -4.94 7.63 6.27
N LEU A 2 -5.85 6.73 6.62
CA LEU A 2 -5.51 5.32 6.85
C LEU A 2 -5.32 4.56 5.52
N PRO A 3 -4.37 3.60 5.46
CA PRO A 3 -4.24 2.70 4.33
C PRO A 3 -5.53 1.92 4.06
N ARG A 4 -5.91 1.79 2.78
CA ARG A 4 -7.11 1.04 2.36
C ARG A 4 -6.72 -0.27 1.69
N ILE A 5 -7.36 -1.37 2.05
CA ILE A 5 -7.17 -2.67 1.39
C ILE A 5 -7.78 -2.60 -0.03
N ILE A 6 -6.94 -2.76 -1.04
CA ILE A 6 -7.36 -2.64 -2.45
C ILE A 6 -7.68 -3.99 -3.11
N LEU A 7 -7.07 -5.08 -2.63
CA LEU A 7 -7.29 -6.42 -3.13
C LEU A 7 -7.77 -7.35 -2.00
N PRO A 8 -8.54 -8.39 -2.32
CA PRO A 8 -8.90 -9.40 -1.33
C PRO A 8 -7.66 -9.95 -0.61
N PRO A 9 -7.65 -9.97 0.73
CA PRO A 9 -6.55 -10.55 1.51
C PRO A 9 -6.25 -12.00 1.14
N ILE A 10 -4.97 -12.33 0.99
CA ILE A 10 -4.54 -13.71 0.77
C ILE A 10 -4.35 -14.37 2.12
N LYS A 11 -5.18 -15.36 2.43
CA LYS A 11 -5.15 -16.08 3.70
C LYS A 11 -4.24 -17.30 3.57
N ARG A 12 -3.14 -17.33 4.34
CA ARG A 12 -2.32 -18.54 4.55
C ARG A 12 -2.57 -19.05 5.97
N ASP A 13 -1.93 -20.17 6.31
CA ASP A 13 -2.11 -20.81 7.61
C ASP A 13 -1.52 -19.96 8.74
N SER A 14 -0.30 -19.45 8.54
CA SER A 14 0.45 -18.70 9.58
C SER A 14 0.49 -17.19 9.37
N HIS A 15 0.18 -16.69 8.17
CA HIS A 15 0.21 -15.25 7.89
C HIS A 15 -0.87 -14.82 6.90
N ILE A 16 -1.27 -13.56 6.97
CA ILE A 16 -2.19 -12.93 6.03
C ILE A 16 -1.41 -11.91 5.22
N ILE A 17 -1.63 -11.89 3.90
CA ILE A 17 -1.03 -10.90 3.02
C ILE A 17 -2.11 -9.88 2.65
N LEU A 18 -1.84 -8.61 2.94
CA LEU A 18 -2.68 -7.47 2.64
C LEU A 18 -2.03 -6.62 1.56
N ASP A 19 -2.79 -6.24 0.54
CA ASP A 19 -2.37 -5.25 -0.43
C ASP A 19 -3.13 -3.95 -0.17
N LEU A 20 -2.38 -2.91 0.23
CA LEU A 20 -2.90 -1.65 0.73
C LEU A 20 -2.51 -0.50 -0.20
N CYS A 21 -3.40 0.48 -0.34
CA CYS A 21 -3.05 1.79 -0.87
C CYS A 21 -2.84 2.75 0.30
N THR A 22 -1.62 3.28 0.42
CA THR A 22 -1.23 4.22 1.47
C THR A 22 -1.46 5.66 1.04
N ALA A 23 -1.47 6.61 2.00
CA ALA A 23 -1.74 8.02 1.70
C ALA A 23 -0.69 8.67 0.77
N THR A 24 0.47 8.04 0.62
CA THR A 24 1.53 8.42 -0.33
C THR A 24 1.18 8.09 -1.79
N GLY A 25 0.06 7.39 -2.03
CA GLY A 25 -0.35 6.96 -3.37
C GLY A 25 0.44 5.75 -3.88
N SER A 26 1.28 5.14 -3.03
CA SER A 26 1.95 3.88 -3.32
C SER A 26 1.05 2.71 -2.92
N ILE A 27 1.20 1.61 -3.65
CA ILE A 27 0.58 0.34 -3.27
C ILE A 27 1.64 -0.51 -2.60
N GLU A 28 1.33 -0.93 -1.38
CA GLU A 28 2.20 -1.69 -0.53
C GLU A 28 1.62 -3.07 -0.27
N ARG A 29 2.51 -4.05 -0.14
CA ARG A 29 2.18 -5.40 0.31
C ARG A 29 2.69 -5.59 1.71
N TRP A 30 1.75 -5.83 2.61
CA TRP A 30 1.99 -6.02 4.03
C TRP A 30 1.74 -7.48 4.38
N VAL A 31 2.62 -8.06 5.19
CA VAL A 31 2.48 -9.42 5.70
C VAL A 31 2.23 -9.35 7.19
N VAL A 32 1.10 -9.88 7.63
CA VAL A 32 0.71 -9.96 9.03
C VAL A 32 0.90 -11.41 9.50
N PRO A 33 2.05 -11.73 10.13
CA PRO A 33 2.26 -13.05 10.70
C PRO A 33 1.44 -13.23 11.98
N GLN A 34 1.09 -14.47 12.30
CA GLN A 34 0.35 -14.81 13.52
C GLN A 34 1.09 -14.39 14.80
N SER A 35 2.44 -14.34 14.76
CA SER A 35 3.28 -13.88 15.86
C SER A 35 3.32 -12.35 16.03
N PHE A 36 2.77 -11.57 15.10
CA PHE A 36 2.76 -10.10 15.22
C PHE A 36 1.85 -9.63 16.35
N GLY A 37 0.75 -10.36 16.57
CA GLY A 37 -0.18 -10.10 17.65
C GLY A 37 -1.55 -10.72 17.35
N LYS A 38 -2.27 -11.08 18.41
CA LYS A 38 -3.56 -11.79 18.30
C LYS A 38 -4.64 -10.91 17.69
N LEU A 39 -4.63 -9.61 18.00
CA LEU A 39 -5.63 -8.66 17.51
C LEU A 39 -5.41 -8.41 16.02
N GLU A 40 -4.21 -8.03 15.65
CA GLU A 40 -3.76 -7.74 14.30
C GLU A 40 -4.00 -8.93 13.38
N TYR A 41 -3.64 -10.14 13.82
CA TYR A 41 -3.89 -11.34 13.03
C TYR A 41 -5.38 -11.60 12.82
N ARG A 42 -6.21 -11.41 13.86
CA ARG A 42 -7.67 -11.61 13.77
C ARG A 42 -8.32 -10.58 12.86
N GLU A 43 -7.96 -9.30 13.00
CA GLU A 43 -8.45 -8.23 12.14
C GLU A 43 -8.01 -8.44 10.69
N ALA A 44 -6.74 -8.79 10.46
CA ALA A 44 -6.25 -9.13 9.12
C ALA A 44 -7.03 -10.29 8.50
N ARG A 45 -7.32 -11.35 9.27
CA ARG A 45 -8.05 -12.52 8.79
C ARG A 45 -9.52 -12.23 8.48
N LYS A 46 -10.13 -11.29 9.18
CA LYS A 46 -11.52 -10.83 8.98
C LYS A 46 -11.64 -9.73 7.93
N SER A 47 -10.56 -9.01 7.64
CA SER A 47 -10.56 -7.92 6.68
C SER A 47 -10.92 -8.37 5.26
N GLY A 48 -11.47 -7.43 4.49
CA GLY A 48 -11.85 -7.58 3.10
C GLY A 48 -11.38 -6.39 2.26
N ARG A 49 -11.76 -6.40 0.97
CA ARG A 49 -11.47 -5.30 0.07
C ARG A 49 -12.28 -4.07 0.48
N GLY A 50 -11.61 -2.93 0.59
CA GLY A 50 -12.21 -1.64 0.92
C GLY A 50 -12.05 -1.23 2.38
N ASP A 51 -11.66 -2.15 3.27
CA ASP A 51 -11.47 -1.84 4.68
C ASP A 51 -10.26 -0.92 4.91
N LEU A 52 -10.33 -0.13 5.99
CA LEU A 52 -9.23 0.71 6.45
C LEU A 52 -8.39 -0.05 7.48
N TRP A 53 -7.07 0.06 7.35
CA TRP A 53 -6.14 -0.60 8.25
C TRP A 53 -5.47 0.40 9.18
N ALA A 54 -5.69 0.28 10.50
CA ALA A 54 -5.19 1.23 11.51
C ALA A 54 -4.07 0.67 12.40
N LEU A 55 -3.83 -0.64 12.39
CA LEU A 55 -3.00 -1.32 13.40
C LEU A 55 -1.48 -1.26 13.12
N GLY A 56 -1.07 -0.49 12.12
CA GLY A 56 0.33 -0.46 11.67
C GLY A 56 0.80 -1.81 11.11
N VAL A 57 2.08 -1.91 10.76
CA VAL A 57 2.68 -3.15 10.26
C VAL A 57 4.10 -3.27 10.74
N LYS A 58 4.56 -4.51 10.94
CA LYS A 58 5.97 -4.80 11.23
C LYS A 58 6.86 -4.50 10.02
N ALA A 59 6.41 -4.89 8.82
CA ALA A 59 7.14 -4.74 7.57
C ALA A 59 6.17 -4.73 6.38
N GLY A 60 6.39 -3.78 5.47
CA GLY A 60 5.69 -3.64 4.19
C GLY A 60 6.69 -3.46 3.05
N THR A 61 6.34 -3.92 1.85
CA THR A 61 7.15 -3.70 0.65
C THR A 61 6.32 -3.01 -0.43
N ASN A 62 6.91 -2.04 -1.14
CA ASN A 62 6.26 -1.41 -2.28
C ASN A 62 6.03 -2.43 -3.39
N ARG A 63 4.82 -2.50 -3.90
CA ARG A 63 4.46 -3.36 -5.03
C ARG A 63 4.69 -2.61 -6.33
N ASN A 64 5.58 -3.15 -7.17
CA ASN A 64 5.70 -2.69 -8.53
C ASN A 64 4.53 -3.23 -9.36
N ILE A 65 3.48 -2.41 -9.50
CA ILE A 65 2.30 -2.79 -10.29
C ILE A 65 2.59 -2.49 -11.75
N LYS A 66 2.55 -3.54 -12.55
CA LYS A 66 2.52 -3.42 -14.00
C LYS A 66 1.13 -2.91 -14.39
N ILE A 67 0.98 -1.60 -14.45
CA ILE A 67 -0.18 -0.98 -15.11
C ILE A 67 -0.02 -1.32 -16.59
N GLY A 68 -0.96 -2.10 -17.14
CA GLY A 68 -0.92 -2.52 -18.53
C GLY A 68 -0.69 -1.31 -19.43
N GLY A 69 0.46 -1.28 -20.11
CA GLY A 69 0.84 -0.16 -20.94
C GLY A 69 0.01 -0.14 -22.21
N ASP A 70 -0.77 0.92 -22.41
CA ASP A 70 -1.07 1.35 -23.77
C ASP A 70 0.28 1.70 -24.43
N ARG A 71 0.48 1.29 -25.69
CA ARG A 71 1.75 1.39 -26.44
C ARG A 71 2.07 2.84 -26.86
N ARG A 72 1.82 3.81 -25.99
CA ARG A 72 2.06 5.23 -26.26
C ARG A 72 2.74 5.90 -25.07
N ASN A 73 4.05 6.05 -25.23
CA ASN A 73 4.92 7.00 -24.56
C ASN A 73 5.18 6.75 -23.05
N THR A 74 6.11 5.83 -22.79
CA THR A 74 6.75 5.62 -21.50
C THR A 74 7.76 6.73 -21.24
N MET A 75 7.31 7.82 -20.63
CA MET A 75 8.18 8.72 -19.87
C MET A 75 7.52 9.00 -18.52
N SER A 76 8.04 8.32 -17.50
CA SER A 76 8.36 8.93 -16.21
C SER A 76 7.30 9.85 -15.58
N LYS A 77 6.04 9.41 -15.47
CA LYS A 77 5.03 10.09 -14.63
C LYS A 77 5.34 10.03 -13.11
N PHE A 78 6.30 9.22 -12.68
CA PHE A 78 6.75 9.19 -11.28
C PHE A 78 7.67 10.36 -10.88
N VAL A 79 8.21 11.14 -11.83
CA VAL A 79 9.08 12.28 -11.50
C VAL A 79 8.29 13.54 -11.11
N THR A 80 7.02 13.67 -11.52
CA THR A 80 6.24 14.91 -11.30
C THR A 80 5.43 14.90 -9.99
N ILE A 81 5.39 13.80 -9.24
CA ILE A 81 4.82 13.79 -7.88
C ILE A 81 5.93 14.14 -6.87
N LYS A 82 6.63 15.25 -7.10
CA LYS A 82 7.50 15.86 -6.09
C LYS A 82 7.12 17.33 -6.02
N ASP A 83 6.20 17.60 -5.09
CA ASP A 83 5.91 18.87 -4.43
C ASP A 83 5.71 20.13 -5.30
N PRO A 84 4.46 20.62 -5.50
CA PRO A 84 4.20 21.91 -6.11
C PRO A 84 4.33 23.10 -5.13
N HIS A 85 4.93 22.92 -3.94
CA HIS A 85 5.05 23.98 -2.93
C HIS A 85 6.43 23.99 -2.26
N ARG A 86 7.41 24.60 -2.92
CA ARG A 86 8.58 25.16 -2.22
C ARG A 86 9.03 26.44 -2.91
N ASP A 87 8.86 27.54 -2.19
CA ASP A 87 9.19 28.90 -2.57
C ASP A 87 10.65 29.07 -2.97
N GLY A 88 10.88 29.97 -3.93
CA GLY A 88 12.22 30.37 -4.36
C GLY A 88 12.19 31.54 -5.33
N VAL A 89 11.79 32.73 -4.86
CA VAL A 89 12.09 34.01 -5.52
C VAL A 89 13.60 34.08 -5.77
N ARG A 90 13.99 34.12 -7.05
CA ARG A 90 15.27 34.63 -7.53
C ARG A 90 15.12 35.12 -8.97
N VAL A 91 14.82 36.41 -9.13
CA VAL A 91 15.47 37.39 -10.04
C VAL A 91 14.97 38.77 -9.67
#